data_AF-A0A3B7R147-F1
#
_entry.id   AF-A0A3B7R147-F1
#
_cell.length_a   1.000
_cell.length_b   1.000
_cell.length_c   1.000
_cell.angle_alpha   90.00
_cell.angle_beta   90.00
_cell.angle_gamma   90.00
#
_symmetry.space_group_name_H-M   'P 1'
#
loop_
_entity.id
_entity.type
_entity.pdbx_description
1 polymer ?
#
loop_
_entity_poly.entity_id
_entity_poly.type
_entity_poly.pdbx_seq_one_letter_code
_entity_poly.pdbx_strand_id
1 'polypeptide(L)'
;MRARICISLILTAVFAGGCTAPAVLPGGRTSAGYNAGFHHDRLRLHFQDWGSTALQTGPLDEAARTMWRRLPAATRRATLLAWSRPKWQDLPVHRLLVLRRPSRPPGPGYQWLHCPAGSYAYRRVDAREPALFEAVVPTGRQELVVALQIAADQVGGNRSVDAYLRENLPVIASSVRTGNGYVPFVAADPFALAADAFGDAQSQHGNYLLPLTVLRQAAARAEGAAELGACWQALATYHSFVGASDSARSYFFRFGTGSPGRAAEPTTLTGLPRRPAAGEVLRRAAAHRFVLFNEAHTETQHRAFVAALLPDLRRAGFTHLAVEALAEDSALEQRGFPTLASGFYTREPTMANLLRTALALGFRLVAYDAQSGNRERDQAQNLLVKTTARDPQARVVVLAGHGHISEADAAPLAMARWLQQLSGEDLLTINQTELSQRRLFIPPGAYVFQEESGAAWQPAQPSIKSDLYLYHQAEEGPQSAAKPPYPGARPVRLSVPADSLLPNLAHVVHVYAARELTQVPNPVPVSIQPVSPGALQPVMWLPHGRYRAQLRDQIGHVLWQADLRVD
;
A
#
# COMPACT_ATOMS: atom_id res chain seq x y z
N MET A 1 41.67 -12.26 -15.01
CA MET A 1 41.02 -13.46 -14.44
C MET A 1 40.03 -13.01 -13.39
N ARG A 2 38.71 -13.11 -13.68
CA ARG A 2 37.65 -12.62 -12.79
C ARG A 2 37.37 -13.66 -11.70
N ALA A 3 37.87 -13.42 -10.49
CA ALA A 3 37.48 -14.18 -9.30
C ALA A 3 36.13 -13.62 -8.79
N ARG A 4 35.14 -14.50 -8.69
CA ARG A 4 33.77 -14.24 -8.24
C ARG A 4 33.69 -14.33 -6.70
N ILE A 5 32.94 -13.45 -6.05
CA ILE A 5 32.77 -13.37 -4.58
C ILE A 5 31.28 -13.55 -4.20
N CYS A 6 31.02 -14.28 -3.11
CA CYS A 6 29.73 -14.78 -2.60
C CYS A 6 29.49 -14.39 -1.12
N ILE A 7 28.24 -14.15 -0.70
CA ILE A 7 27.77 -13.77 0.66
C ILE A 7 26.90 -14.89 1.27
N SER A 8 27.01 -15.29 2.55
CA SER A 8 26.21 -16.40 3.16
C SER A 8 25.61 -16.06 4.56
N LEU A 9 24.40 -16.58 4.91
CA LEU A 9 23.72 -16.50 6.26
C LEU A 9 23.30 -17.88 6.78
N ILE A 10 23.17 -18.03 8.12
CA ILE A 10 22.62 -19.22 8.81
C ILE A 10 22.06 -18.88 10.20
N LEU A 11 21.02 -19.61 10.64
CA LEU A 11 20.33 -19.53 11.93
C LEU A 11 20.25 -20.91 12.62
N THR A 12 20.26 -20.98 13.96
CA THR A 12 20.09 -22.23 14.76
C THR A 12 19.07 -22.00 15.89
N ALA A 13 18.17 -22.97 16.14
CA ALA A 13 17.34 -23.06 17.34
C ALA A 13 17.81 -24.25 18.20
N VAL A 14 17.98 -24.08 19.52
CA VAL A 14 18.40 -25.14 20.45
C VAL A 14 17.40 -25.26 21.60
N PHE A 15 16.85 -26.47 21.81
CA PHE A 15 16.06 -26.83 22.98
C PHE A 15 16.96 -27.20 24.17
N ALA A 16 16.65 -26.67 25.35
CA ALA A 16 17.08 -27.20 26.64
C ALA A 16 15.84 -27.48 27.48
N GLY A 17 15.53 -28.75 27.73
CA GLY A 17 14.43 -29.19 28.59
C GLY A 17 14.32 -30.70 28.59
N GLY A 18 14.50 -31.32 29.76
CA GLY A 18 14.68 -32.76 29.95
C GLY A 18 13.50 -33.63 29.47
N CYS A 19 13.86 -34.85 29.13
CA CYS A 19 12.93 -35.93 28.80
C CYS A 19 11.95 -36.20 29.95
N THR A 20 10.66 -36.08 29.68
CA THR A 20 9.63 -36.99 30.21
C THR A 20 8.68 -37.32 29.07
N ALA A 21 8.50 -38.61 28.80
CA ALA A 21 7.75 -39.14 27.67
C ALA A 21 6.29 -38.66 27.65
N PRO A 22 5.68 -38.41 26.47
CA PRO A 22 4.25 -38.12 26.39
C PRO A 22 3.43 -39.39 26.59
N ALA A 23 2.38 -39.28 27.40
CA ALA A 23 1.32 -40.28 27.49
C ALA A 23 0.63 -40.42 26.12
N VAL A 24 0.44 -41.66 25.70
CA VAL A 24 -0.23 -42.04 24.45
C VAL A 24 -1.73 -41.78 24.60
N LEU A 25 -2.28 -40.87 23.78
CA LEU A 25 -3.72 -40.85 23.47
C LEU A 25 -3.94 -41.53 22.11
N PRO A 26 -4.93 -42.43 21.97
CA PRO A 26 -5.12 -43.21 20.76
C PRO A 26 -5.90 -42.41 19.71
N GLY A 27 -5.29 -42.22 18.54
CA GLY A 27 -5.97 -41.83 17.31
C GLY A 27 -5.48 -40.52 16.66
N GLY A 28 -4.72 -40.65 15.56
CA GLY A 28 -4.71 -39.69 14.46
C GLY A 28 -3.82 -38.44 14.58
N ARG A 29 -2.57 -38.57 14.11
CA ARG A 29 -1.66 -37.53 13.56
C ARG A 29 -1.65 -36.15 14.24
N THR A 30 -0.61 -35.90 15.04
CA THR A 30 -0.09 -34.55 15.30
C THR A 30 1.44 -34.55 15.21
N SER A 31 2.01 -33.83 14.24
CA SER A 31 3.35 -33.27 14.35
C SER A 31 3.23 -31.77 14.11
N ALA A 32 3.25 -31.00 15.19
CA ALA A 32 3.33 -29.54 15.15
C ALA A 32 4.75 -29.16 14.71
N GLY A 33 4.92 -28.84 13.42
CA GLY A 33 6.17 -28.29 12.89
C GLY A 33 6.20 -26.78 13.05
N TYR A 34 7.32 -26.22 13.51
CA TYR A 34 7.57 -24.78 13.48
C TYR A 34 8.35 -24.43 12.22
N ASN A 35 7.93 -23.35 11.54
CA ASN A 35 8.63 -22.81 10.39
C ASN A 35 9.23 -21.44 10.75
N ALA A 36 10.40 -21.12 10.19
CA ALA A 36 11.06 -19.81 10.32
C ALA A 36 11.71 -19.43 8.98
N GLY A 37 11.76 -18.13 8.67
CA GLY A 37 12.32 -17.61 7.41
C GLY A 37 13.06 -16.28 7.61
N PHE A 38 14.08 -16.05 6.78
CA PHE A 38 14.91 -14.83 6.78
C PHE A 38 14.86 -14.17 5.39
N HIS A 39 14.65 -12.85 5.33
CA HIS A 39 14.60 -12.11 4.06
C HIS A 39 15.41 -10.81 4.09
N HIS A 40 16.43 -10.75 3.23
CA HIS A 40 17.17 -9.55 2.84
C HIS A 40 17.23 -9.49 1.31
N ASP A 41 17.40 -8.30 0.72
CA ASP A 41 17.32 -8.03 -0.73
C ASP A 41 18.25 -8.86 -1.65
N ARG A 42 19.17 -9.66 -1.08
CA ARG A 42 20.13 -10.51 -1.83
C ARG A 42 20.24 -11.94 -1.31
N LEU A 43 19.42 -12.37 -0.35
CA LEU A 43 19.50 -13.73 0.21
C LEU A 43 18.13 -14.27 0.63
N ARG A 44 17.84 -15.54 0.30
CA ARG A 44 16.68 -16.28 0.80
C ARG A 44 17.10 -17.64 1.35
N LEU A 45 16.56 -18.01 2.51
CA LEU A 45 16.76 -19.33 3.13
C LEU A 45 15.41 -19.85 3.64
N HIS A 46 15.09 -21.10 3.31
CA HIS A 46 13.90 -21.81 3.76
C HIS A 46 14.29 -22.95 4.70
N PHE A 47 13.55 -23.12 5.79
CA PHE A 47 13.75 -24.19 6.77
C PHE A 47 12.47 -25.00 6.92
N GLN A 48 12.58 -26.33 6.83
CA GLN A 48 11.48 -27.26 7.06
C GLN A 48 11.96 -28.36 7.99
N ASP A 49 11.31 -28.52 9.15
CA ASP A 49 11.64 -29.56 10.11
C ASP A 49 10.96 -30.87 9.70
N TRP A 50 11.76 -31.91 9.44
CA TRP A 50 11.27 -33.28 9.27
C TRP A 50 11.50 -34.01 10.58
N GLY A 51 10.50 -33.96 11.47
CA GLY A 51 10.45 -34.82 12.63
C GLY A 51 10.53 -36.28 12.19
N SER A 52 11.50 -37.01 12.74
CA SER A 52 11.81 -38.44 12.56
C SER A 52 12.80 -38.83 11.43
N THR A 53 14.00 -39.17 11.88
CA THR A 53 15.03 -40.17 11.48
C THR A 53 15.07 -40.90 10.12
N ALA A 54 14.24 -40.63 9.13
CA ALA A 54 14.36 -41.31 7.83
C ALA A 54 14.23 -40.31 6.67
N LEU A 55 15.37 -39.78 6.22
CA LEU A 55 15.44 -39.07 4.95
C LEU A 55 15.95 -40.02 3.87
N GLN A 56 15.09 -40.35 2.89
CA GLN A 56 15.53 -40.89 1.60
C GLN A 56 16.33 -39.81 0.88
N THR A 57 17.64 -40.00 0.80
CA THR A 57 18.54 -39.10 0.08
C THR A 57 18.48 -39.39 -1.41
N GLY A 58 18.12 -38.41 -2.23
CA GLY A 58 18.56 -38.36 -3.63
C GLY A 58 20.09 -38.37 -3.73
N PRO A 59 20.69 -38.57 -4.92
CA PRO A 59 22.10 -38.90 -5.03
C PRO A 59 22.99 -37.72 -4.60
N LEU A 60 23.58 -37.82 -3.41
CA LEU A 60 24.69 -36.97 -2.96
C LEU A 60 25.93 -37.26 -3.82
N ASP A 61 26.67 -36.22 -4.20
CA ASP A 61 28.00 -36.39 -4.81
C ASP A 61 29.02 -36.93 -3.78
N GLU A 62 30.13 -37.46 -4.28
CA GLU A 62 31.14 -38.17 -3.49
C GLU A 62 31.96 -37.24 -2.58
N ALA A 63 32.08 -35.96 -2.94
CA ALA A 63 32.74 -34.93 -2.14
C ALA A 63 31.92 -34.58 -0.89
N ALA A 64 30.60 -34.47 -1.02
CA ALA A 64 29.68 -34.21 0.09
C ALA A 64 29.63 -35.40 1.07
N ARG A 65 29.63 -36.65 0.55
CA ARG A 65 29.68 -37.86 1.39
C ARG A 65 30.97 -37.96 2.20
N THR A 66 32.09 -37.57 1.62
CA THR A 66 33.41 -37.61 2.27
C THR A 66 33.52 -36.56 3.39
N MET A 67 32.97 -35.37 3.17
CA MET A 67 32.96 -34.28 4.15
C MET A 67 32.02 -34.58 5.34
N TRP A 68 30.85 -35.16 5.07
CA TRP A 68 29.89 -35.60 6.09
C TRP A 68 30.49 -36.64 7.05
N ARG A 69 31.23 -37.63 6.52
CA ARG A 69 31.87 -38.69 7.32
C ARG A 69 32.95 -38.16 8.27
N ARG A 70 33.56 -37.00 7.97
CA ARG A 70 34.62 -36.36 8.78
C ARG A 70 34.10 -35.54 9.96
N LEU A 71 32.79 -35.28 10.05
CA LEU A 71 32.21 -34.54 11.18
C LEU A 71 32.01 -35.45 12.41
N PRO A 72 32.29 -34.95 13.64
CA PRO A 72 32.02 -35.69 14.88
C PRO A 72 30.55 -36.08 15.02
N ALA A 73 30.26 -37.25 15.60
CA ALA A 73 28.90 -37.82 15.67
C ALA A 73 27.87 -36.93 16.37
N ALA A 74 28.29 -36.13 17.35
CA ALA A 74 27.43 -35.15 18.04
C ALA A 74 26.91 -34.04 17.10
N THR A 75 27.71 -33.67 16.10
CA THR A 75 27.39 -32.64 15.09
C THR A 75 26.40 -33.12 14.05
N ARG A 76 26.34 -34.44 13.78
CA ARG A 76 25.45 -35.05 12.77
C ARG A 76 23.98 -35.06 13.19
N ARG A 77 23.68 -34.84 14.48
CA ARG A 77 22.31 -34.91 15.05
C ARG A 77 21.47 -33.64 14.82
N ALA A 78 22.05 -32.55 14.30
CA ALA A 78 21.38 -31.25 14.19
C ALA A 78 21.72 -30.49 12.89
N THR A 79 21.94 -31.20 11.78
CA THR A 79 22.29 -30.57 10.51
C THR A 79 21.09 -30.57 9.56
N LEU A 80 20.53 -29.40 9.28
CA LEU A 80 19.63 -29.20 8.14
C LEU A 80 20.48 -28.96 6.88
N LEU A 81 20.24 -29.75 5.83
CA LEU A 81 20.92 -29.61 4.54
C LEU A 81 19.89 -29.16 3.49
N ALA A 82 20.01 -27.91 3.01
CA ALA A 82 19.16 -27.37 1.95
C ALA A 82 19.96 -27.22 0.64
N TRP A 83 19.31 -27.48 -0.50
CA TRP A 83 19.89 -27.41 -1.84
C TRP A 83 18.92 -26.73 -2.82
N SER A 84 19.43 -25.95 -3.78
CA SER A 84 18.68 -25.52 -4.96
C SER A 84 19.46 -25.84 -6.25
N ARG A 85 18.73 -26.26 -7.32
CA ARG A 85 19.30 -26.63 -8.62
C ARG A 85 19.72 -25.40 -9.45
N PRO A 86 20.84 -25.47 -10.18
CA PRO A 86 21.31 -24.39 -11.03
C PRO A 86 20.67 -24.49 -12.42
N LYS A 87 19.67 -23.65 -12.71
CA LYS A 87 19.25 -23.38 -14.10
C LYS A 87 18.79 -21.94 -14.33
N TRP A 88 19.55 -20.97 -13.81
CA TRP A 88 19.56 -19.59 -14.31
C TRP A 88 21.00 -19.07 -14.13
N GLN A 89 21.68 -18.76 -15.23
CA GLN A 89 23.15 -18.75 -15.31
C GLN A 89 23.89 -17.55 -14.67
N ASP A 90 23.26 -16.72 -13.83
CA ASP A 90 23.93 -15.53 -13.25
C ASP A 90 23.75 -15.29 -11.73
N LEU A 91 23.50 -16.33 -10.93
CA LEU A 91 23.49 -16.20 -9.46
C LEU A 91 24.39 -17.25 -8.78
N PRO A 92 25.29 -16.90 -7.85
CA PRO A 92 26.23 -17.85 -7.29
C PRO A 92 25.74 -18.49 -5.97
N VAL A 93 26.21 -19.70 -5.73
CA VAL A 93 25.86 -20.64 -4.63
C VAL A 93 26.68 -20.33 -3.35
N HIS A 94 26.09 -20.52 -2.17
CA HIS A 94 26.64 -20.15 -0.83
C HIS A 94 26.83 -21.39 0.08
N ARG A 95 27.83 -21.40 1.01
CA ARG A 95 28.15 -22.56 1.91
C ARG A 95 28.12 -22.20 3.40
N LEU A 96 27.73 -23.20 4.21
CA LEU A 96 27.20 -23.09 5.57
C LEU A 96 28.18 -23.65 6.64
N LEU A 97 28.50 -22.91 7.71
CA LEU A 97 29.21 -23.43 8.90
C LEU A 97 28.53 -22.97 10.22
N VAL A 98 28.21 -23.91 11.12
CA VAL A 98 27.46 -23.70 12.36
C VAL A 98 28.41 -23.58 13.56
N LEU A 99 28.27 -22.54 14.40
CA LEU A 99 28.94 -22.49 15.71
C LEU A 99 28.03 -21.87 16.79
N ARG A 100 28.01 -22.51 17.97
CA ARG A 100 27.43 -22.03 19.23
C ARG A 100 28.27 -20.88 19.79
N ARG A 101 27.69 -19.93 20.56
CA ARG A 101 28.39 -18.88 21.34
C ARG A 101 29.68 -19.45 21.96
N PRO A 102 30.88 -19.14 21.40
CA PRO A 102 32.11 -19.63 21.97
C PRO A 102 32.49 -18.69 23.12
N SER A 103 32.98 -19.25 24.23
CA SER A 103 33.46 -18.47 25.37
C SER A 103 34.74 -17.67 25.05
N ARG A 104 35.31 -17.85 23.85
CA ARG A 104 36.50 -17.19 23.31
C ARG A 104 36.38 -17.02 21.78
N PRO A 105 37.13 -16.11 21.14
CA PRO A 105 37.14 -15.94 19.68
C PRO A 105 37.50 -17.24 18.92
N PRO A 106 37.21 -17.31 17.60
CA PRO A 106 37.37 -18.52 16.78
C PRO A 106 38.78 -19.14 16.70
N GLY A 107 39.80 -18.44 17.21
CA GLY A 107 41.17 -18.92 17.30
C GLY A 107 42.17 -17.81 17.67
N PRO A 108 43.45 -18.14 17.89
CA PRO A 108 44.51 -17.16 18.07
C PRO A 108 44.62 -16.29 16.81
N GLY A 109 44.56 -14.97 16.98
CA GLY A 109 44.51 -14.00 15.88
C GLY A 109 43.17 -13.30 15.69
N TYR A 110 42.18 -13.50 16.58
CA TYR A 110 40.91 -12.75 16.58
C TYR A 110 40.64 -12.06 17.92
N GLN A 111 40.08 -10.86 17.89
CA GLN A 111 39.72 -10.03 19.05
C GLN A 111 38.23 -9.67 19.02
N TRP A 112 37.60 -9.62 20.19
CA TRP A 112 36.21 -9.19 20.37
C TRP A 112 36.02 -7.68 20.18
N LEU A 113 34.87 -7.32 19.62
CA LEU A 113 34.34 -5.96 19.61
C LEU A 113 32.93 -5.97 20.22
N HIS A 114 32.70 -5.04 21.16
CA HIS A 114 31.40 -4.87 21.79
C HIS A 114 30.55 -3.86 21.01
N CYS A 115 29.33 -4.22 20.65
CA CYS A 115 28.39 -3.36 19.94
C CYS A 115 27.18 -3.01 20.83
N PRO A 116 26.45 -1.92 20.54
CA PRO A 116 25.25 -1.54 21.29
C PRO A 116 24.19 -2.66 21.32
N ALA A 117 23.30 -2.61 22.33
CA ALA A 117 22.14 -3.51 22.48
C ALA A 117 22.45 -5.02 22.57
N GLY A 118 23.60 -5.39 23.13
CA GLY A 118 23.94 -6.80 23.41
C GLY A 118 24.40 -7.60 22.18
N SER A 119 24.80 -6.93 21.11
CA SER A 119 25.40 -7.55 19.90
C SER A 119 26.93 -7.57 19.97
N TYR A 120 27.59 -8.46 19.22
CA TYR A 120 29.04 -8.62 19.26
C TYR A 120 29.64 -8.95 17.88
N ALA A 121 30.91 -8.64 17.68
CA ALA A 121 31.65 -8.99 16.46
C ALA A 121 33.07 -9.45 16.78
N TYR A 122 33.73 -10.11 15.82
CA TYR A 122 35.16 -10.43 15.91
C TYR A 122 35.94 -9.82 14.76
N ARG A 123 37.12 -9.32 15.10
CA ARG A 123 38.08 -8.77 14.15
C ARG A 123 39.38 -9.57 14.20
N ARG A 124 40.00 -9.82 13.04
CA ARG A 124 41.33 -10.43 12.99
C ARG A 124 42.37 -9.41 13.47
N VAL A 125 43.31 -9.80 14.32
CA VAL A 125 44.28 -8.90 14.99
C VAL A 125 45.14 -8.13 13.98
N ASP A 126 45.32 -8.69 12.78
CA ASP A 126 46.05 -8.14 11.64
C ASP A 126 45.17 -7.44 10.59
N ALA A 127 43.84 -7.45 10.76
CA ALA A 127 42.89 -6.84 9.84
C ALA A 127 42.24 -5.59 10.47
N ARG A 128 42.12 -4.51 9.69
CA ARG A 128 41.48 -3.26 10.16
C ARG A 128 39.95 -3.37 10.27
N GLU A 129 39.35 -4.40 9.69
CA GLU A 129 37.89 -4.57 9.60
C GLU A 129 37.40 -5.91 10.17
N PRO A 130 36.19 -5.95 10.76
CA PRO A 130 35.63 -7.18 11.31
C PRO A 130 35.36 -8.21 10.21
N ALA A 131 35.76 -9.45 10.46
CA ALA A 131 35.67 -10.54 9.48
C ALA A 131 34.37 -11.35 9.61
N LEU A 132 33.67 -11.24 10.75
CA LEU A 132 32.45 -11.96 11.07
C LEU A 132 31.63 -11.18 12.12
N PHE A 133 30.33 -11.04 11.89
CA PHE A 133 29.38 -10.32 12.74
C PHE A 133 28.31 -11.26 13.31
N GLU A 134 28.02 -11.19 14.61
CA GLU A 134 27.00 -12.02 15.27
C GLU A 134 25.98 -11.13 16.01
N ALA A 135 24.70 -11.24 15.64
CA ALA A 135 23.61 -10.55 16.33
C ALA A 135 22.83 -11.54 17.21
N VAL A 136 22.50 -11.11 18.43
CA VAL A 136 21.63 -11.85 19.35
C VAL A 136 20.26 -11.17 19.38
N VAL A 137 19.21 -11.90 19.00
CA VAL A 137 17.83 -11.42 19.00
C VAL A 137 17.08 -12.03 20.18
N PRO A 138 16.60 -11.22 21.15
CA PRO A 138 15.84 -11.72 22.29
C PRO A 138 14.39 -12.03 21.88
N THR A 139 13.94 -13.28 22.06
CA THR A 139 12.58 -13.73 21.70
C THR A 139 11.66 -13.87 22.91
N GLY A 140 11.89 -13.09 23.96
CA GLY A 140 11.06 -13.04 25.18
C GLY A 140 11.26 -14.20 26.17
N ARG A 141 11.73 -15.38 25.73
CA ARG A 141 12.17 -16.49 26.61
C ARG A 141 13.42 -17.24 26.15
N GLN A 142 13.97 -16.93 24.98
CA GLN A 142 15.20 -17.54 24.43
C GLN A 142 16.03 -16.51 23.65
N GLU A 143 17.29 -16.84 23.39
CA GLU A 143 18.22 -16.05 22.57
C GLU A 143 18.44 -16.74 21.22
N LEU A 144 18.22 -16.02 20.12
CA LEU A 144 18.52 -16.48 18.76
C LEU A 144 19.82 -15.82 18.29
N VAL A 145 20.81 -16.60 17.85
CA VAL A 145 22.09 -16.07 17.33
C VAL A 145 22.11 -16.17 15.81
N VAL A 146 22.24 -15.02 15.14
CA VAL A 146 22.36 -14.91 13.68
C VAL A 146 23.79 -14.49 13.35
N ALA A 147 24.52 -15.33 12.62
CA ALA A 147 25.87 -15.01 12.14
C ALA A 147 25.82 -14.51 10.69
N LEU A 148 26.38 -13.33 10.47
CA LEU A 148 26.48 -12.64 9.19
C LEU A 148 27.96 -12.41 8.87
N GLN A 149 28.40 -12.85 7.69
CA GLN A 149 29.73 -12.51 7.19
C GLN A 149 29.62 -11.33 6.21
N ILE A 150 30.19 -10.18 6.58
CA ILE A 150 30.18 -8.95 5.77
C ILE A 150 31.57 -8.79 5.16
N ALA A 151 31.66 -8.70 3.83
CA ALA A 151 32.90 -8.46 3.12
C ALA A 151 33.19 -6.94 3.04
N ALA A 152 34.46 -6.58 3.28
CA ALA A 152 34.98 -5.21 3.35
C ALA A 152 34.71 -4.34 2.10
N ASP A 153 34.51 -4.97 0.94
CA ASP A 153 34.34 -4.31 -0.35
C ASP A 153 32.92 -3.76 -0.59
N GLN A 154 31.95 -4.08 0.28
CA GLN A 154 30.54 -3.66 0.13
C GLN A 154 30.17 -2.38 0.90
N VAL A 155 31.07 -1.79 1.71
CA VAL A 155 30.75 -0.65 2.59
C VAL A 155 30.72 0.72 1.89
N GLY A 156 31.13 0.80 0.62
CA GLY A 156 30.89 1.95 -0.26
C GLY A 156 31.38 3.30 0.27
N GLY A 157 32.58 3.71 -0.14
CA GLY A 157 33.18 5.00 0.22
C GLY A 157 33.96 4.92 1.54
N ASN A 158 34.52 6.06 1.96
CA ASN A 158 35.44 6.23 3.11
C ASN A 158 34.82 5.92 4.49
N ARG A 159 33.74 5.14 4.55
CA ARG A 159 32.98 4.79 5.76
C ARG A 159 33.57 3.55 6.42
N SER A 160 33.57 3.51 7.74
CA SER A 160 33.92 2.30 8.49
C SER A 160 32.73 1.34 8.57
N VAL A 161 33.02 0.04 8.54
CA VAL A 161 32.04 -1.04 8.81
C VAL A 161 31.26 -0.78 10.10
N ASP A 162 31.90 -0.18 11.11
CA ASP A 162 31.30 0.17 12.41
C ASP A 162 30.21 1.24 12.34
N ALA A 163 30.29 2.17 11.37
CA ALA A 163 29.26 3.17 11.13
C ALA A 163 28.06 2.55 10.39
N TYR A 164 28.34 1.75 9.36
CA TYR A 164 27.34 1.00 8.61
C TYR A 164 26.52 0.06 9.52
N LEU A 165 27.19 -0.66 10.43
CA LEU A 165 26.53 -1.53 11.38
C LEU A 165 25.66 -0.76 12.37
N ARG A 166 26.12 0.38 12.93
CA ARG A 166 25.31 1.17 13.85
C ARG A 166 24.02 1.72 13.23
N GLU A 167 24.06 2.06 11.94
CA GLU A 167 22.91 2.63 11.21
C GLU A 167 21.88 1.56 10.80
N ASN A 168 22.31 0.37 10.37
CA ASN A 168 21.43 -0.62 9.75
C ASN A 168 20.98 -1.74 10.72
N LEU A 169 21.64 -1.88 11.87
CA LEU A 169 21.39 -2.95 12.83
C LEU A 169 19.96 -2.98 13.41
N PRO A 170 19.32 -1.84 13.77
CA PRO A 170 17.95 -1.85 14.28
C PRO A 170 16.94 -2.40 13.26
N VAL A 171 17.13 -2.08 11.97
CA VAL A 171 16.26 -2.52 10.87
C VAL A 171 16.39 -4.02 10.64
N ILE A 172 17.62 -4.54 10.61
CA ILE A 172 17.89 -5.98 10.45
C ILE A 172 17.31 -6.76 11.63
N ALA A 173 17.52 -6.30 12.87
CA ALA A 173 17.00 -6.96 14.06
C ALA A 173 15.46 -6.98 14.10
N SER A 174 14.80 -5.90 13.66
CA SER A 174 13.32 -5.83 13.60
C SER A 174 12.69 -6.69 12.50
N SER A 175 13.48 -7.16 11.53
CA SER A 175 12.98 -7.91 10.36
C SER A 175 12.85 -9.42 10.60
N VAL A 176 13.37 -9.94 11.71
CA VAL A 176 13.37 -11.37 12.05
C VAL A 176 12.07 -11.73 12.80
N ARG A 177 11.25 -12.64 12.26
CA ARG A 177 10.02 -13.15 12.91
C ARG A 177 10.11 -14.67 13.18
N THR A 178 9.63 -15.14 14.35
CA THR A 178 9.69 -16.55 14.79
C THR A 178 8.40 -17.02 15.48
N GLY A 179 8.06 -18.32 15.39
CA GLY A 179 7.00 -18.98 16.20
C GLY A 179 5.64 -19.14 15.50
N ASN A 180 4.56 -19.35 16.28
CA ASN A 180 3.16 -19.45 15.79
C ASN A 180 2.63 -18.20 15.04
N GLY A 181 3.45 -17.14 14.92
CA GLY A 181 3.24 -16.00 14.04
C GLY A 181 3.88 -16.14 12.65
N TYR A 182 4.47 -17.30 12.34
CA TYR A 182 4.92 -17.63 10.98
C TYR A 182 3.73 -18.18 10.18
N VAL A 183 3.18 -17.34 9.30
CA VAL A 183 2.30 -17.79 8.22
C VAL A 183 3.22 -18.12 7.05
N PRO A 184 3.23 -19.35 6.50
CA PRO A 184 3.93 -19.59 5.24
C PRO A 184 3.43 -18.56 4.23
N PHE A 185 4.34 -17.90 3.50
CA PHE A 185 3.96 -17.01 2.40
C PHE A 185 3.39 -17.88 1.27
N VAL A 186 2.15 -18.33 1.44
CA VAL A 186 1.18 -18.45 0.35
C VAL A 186 1.18 -17.07 -0.29
N ALA A 187 1.21 -16.97 -1.62
CA ALA A 187 1.10 -15.69 -2.32
C ALA A 187 -0.13 -14.96 -1.78
N ALA A 188 0.08 -14.10 -0.79
CA ALA A 188 -0.98 -13.37 -0.15
C ALA A 188 -1.51 -12.45 -1.22
N ASP A 189 -2.83 -12.38 -1.35
CA ASP A 189 -3.48 -11.33 -2.12
C ASP A 189 -2.74 -10.00 -1.85
N PRO A 190 -2.19 -9.34 -2.89
CA PRO A 190 -1.41 -8.13 -2.71
C PRO A 190 -2.14 -7.06 -1.89
N PHE A 191 -3.47 -7.00 -1.96
CA PHE A 191 -4.27 -6.10 -1.13
C PHE A 191 -4.26 -6.50 0.35
N ALA A 192 -4.37 -7.78 0.67
CA ALA A 192 -4.22 -8.29 2.04
C ALA A 192 -2.82 -8.01 2.61
N LEU A 193 -1.77 -8.29 1.83
CA LEU A 193 -0.38 -7.98 2.22
C LEU A 193 -0.19 -6.49 2.53
N ALA A 194 -0.74 -5.64 1.68
CA ALA A 194 -0.68 -4.19 1.85
C ALA A 194 -1.54 -3.71 3.03
N ALA A 195 -2.68 -4.34 3.29
CA ALA A 195 -3.55 -4.01 4.42
C ALA A 195 -2.88 -4.36 5.76
N ASP A 196 -2.20 -5.50 5.85
CA ASP A 196 -1.42 -5.90 7.04
C ASP A 196 -0.28 -4.91 7.28
N ALA A 197 0.44 -4.53 6.22
CA ALA A 197 1.48 -3.51 6.29
C ALA A 197 0.94 -2.13 6.70
N PHE A 198 -0.26 -1.77 6.25
CA PHE A 198 -0.92 -0.54 6.62
C PHE A 198 -1.32 -0.52 8.11
N GLY A 199 -1.80 -1.66 8.61
CA GLY A 199 -2.29 -1.85 9.97
C GLY A 199 -1.24 -2.18 11.02
N ASP A 200 0.06 -2.17 10.69
CA ASP A 200 1.14 -2.59 11.59
C ASP A 200 1.02 -1.95 12.99
N ALA A 201 1.17 -2.77 14.03
CA ALA A 201 0.85 -2.45 15.43
C ALA A 201 1.66 -1.28 16.00
N GLN A 202 2.78 -0.92 15.36
CA GLN A 202 3.58 0.25 15.73
C GLN A 202 3.00 1.58 15.21
N SER A 203 2.07 1.53 14.25
CA SER A 203 1.49 2.71 13.61
C SER A 203 0.07 2.98 14.11
N GLN A 204 -0.05 3.79 15.17
CA GLN A 204 -1.35 4.26 15.69
C GLN A 204 -2.22 4.98 14.63
N HIS A 205 -1.63 5.51 13.56
CA HIS A 205 -2.29 6.34 12.55
C HIS A 205 -2.27 5.74 11.12
N GLY A 206 -2.05 4.42 10.98
CA GLY A 206 -1.89 3.73 9.70
C GLY A 206 -0.56 4.06 8.97
N ASN A 207 0.11 3.04 8.46
CA ASN A 207 1.38 3.21 7.75
C ASN A 207 1.13 3.34 6.23
N TYR A 208 1.38 4.52 5.69
CA TYR A 208 1.11 4.84 4.29
C TYR A 208 2.28 4.51 3.34
N LEU A 209 3.48 4.24 3.86
CA LEU A 209 4.67 3.93 3.05
C LEU A 209 5.00 2.43 3.00
N LEU A 210 4.85 1.73 4.12
CA LEU A 210 5.16 0.30 4.20
C LEU A 210 4.37 -0.55 3.19
N PRO A 211 3.07 -0.30 2.92
CA PRO A 211 2.34 -0.97 1.85
C PRO A 211 3.05 -0.89 0.49
N LEU A 212 3.59 0.28 0.13
CA LEU A 212 4.31 0.47 -1.13
C LEU A 212 5.58 -0.37 -1.19
N THR A 213 6.31 -0.48 -0.08
CA THR A 213 7.51 -1.31 0.00
C THR A 213 7.19 -2.79 -0.16
N VAL A 214 6.23 -3.31 0.62
CA VAL A 214 5.90 -4.75 0.57
C VAL A 214 5.32 -5.13 -0.79
N LEU A 215 4.53 -4.26 -1.41
CA LEU A 215 3.98 -4.47 -2.74
C LEU A 215 5.04 -4.46 -3.85
N ARG A 216 6.06 -3.58 -3.77
CA ARG A 216 7.19 -3.61 -4.71
C ARG A 216 7.99 -4.90 -4.58
N GLN A 217 8.19 -5.37 -3.34
CA GLN A 217 8.84 -6.66 -3.09
C GLN A 217 8.00 -7.82 -3.63
N ALA A 218 6.67 -7.79 -3.46
CA ALA A 218 5.76 -8.79 -4.02
C ALA A 218 5.80 -8.77 -5.56
N ALA A 219 5.74 -7.60 -6.18
CA ALA A 219 5.85 -7.46 -7.63
C ALA A 219 7.19 -8.01 -8.18
N ALA A 220 8.31 -7.78 -7.48
CA ALA A 220 9.61 -8.33 -7.87
C ALA A 220 9.71 -9.86 -7.71
N ARG A 221 8.75 -10.48 -7.01
CA ARG A 221 8.69 -11.92 -6.73
C ARG A 221 7.63 -12.64 -7.54
N ALA A 222 6.73 -11.90 -8.18
CA ALA A 222 5.60 -12.47 -8.90
C ALA A 222 6.06 -13.43 -9.99
N GLU A 223 5.53 -14.65 -10.00
CA GLU A 223 5.95 -15.71 -10.91
C GLU A 223 5.13 -15.73 -12.21
N GLY A 224 4.06 -14.93 -12.28
CA GLY A 224 3.17 -14.85 -13.44
C GLY A 224 2.50 -13.50 -13.64
N ALA A 225 2.01 -13.27 -14.86
CA ALA A 225 1.38 -12.01 -15.25
C ALA A 225 0.13 -11.65 -14.42
N ALA A 226 -0.63 -12.64 -13.94
CA ALA A 226 -1.81 -12.41 -13.11
C ALA A 226 -1.44 -11.90 -11.70
N GLU A 227 -0.47 -12.52 -11.05
CA GLU A 227 0.04 -12.10 -9.73
C GLU A 227 0.70 -10.72 -9.80
N LEU A 228 1.51 -10.51 -10.85
CA LEU A 228 2.12 -9.23 -11.10
C LEU A 228 1.07 -8.15 -11.44
N GLY A 229 0.02 -8.55 -12.19
CA GLY A 229 -1.26 -7.88 -12.39
C GLY A 229 -1.82 -7.28 -11.11
N ALA A 230 -2.13 -8.17 -10.16
CA ALA A 230 -2.68 -7.81 -8.86
C ALA A 230 -1.74 -6.89 -8.07
N CYS A 231 -0.41 -7.10 -8.16
CA CYS A 231 0.56 -6.20 -7.54
C CYS A 231 0.51 -4.79 -8.14
N TRP A 232 0.42 -4.64 -9.46
CA TRP A 232 0.30 -3.33 -10.10
C TRP A 232 -1.01 -2.64 -9.72
N GLN A 233 -2.12 -3.37 -9.64
CA GLN A 233 -3.40 -2.82 -9.20
C GLN A 233 -3.34 -2.31 -7.75
N ALA A 234 -2.74 -3.10 -6.84
CA ALA A 234 -2.54 -2.70 -5.45
C ALA A 234 -1.57 -1.52 -5.34
N LEU A 235 -0.45 -1.53 -6.07
CA LEU A 235 0.49 -0.40 -6.11
C LEU A 235 -0.19 0.87 -6.60
N ALA A 236 -0.99 0.79 -7.65
CA ALA A 236 -1.74 1.93 -8.15
C ALA A 236 -2.66 2.52 -7.07
N THR A 237 -3.35 1.65 -6.33
CA THR A 237 -4.27 2.04 -5.25
C THR A 237 -3.53 2.70 -4.08
N TYR A 238 -2.50 2.07 -3.53
CA TYR A 238 -1.78 2.64 -2.39
C TYR A 238 -0.94 3.87 -2.78
N HIS A 239 -0.51 3.99 -4.05
CA HIS A 239 0.11 5.23 -4.53
C HIS A 239 -0.88 6.40 -4.57
N SER A 240 -2.17 6.15 -4.85
CA SER A 240 -3.19 7.21 -4.75
C SER A 240 -3.40 7.65 -3.29
N PHE A 241 -3.26 6.73 -2.33
CA PHE A 241 -3.42 7.02 -0.89
C PHE A 241 -2.36 7.99 -0.36
N VAL A 242 -1.18 8.04 -0.98
CA VAL A 242 -0.10 8.95 -0.62
C VAL A 242 -0.03 10.19 -1.52
N GLY A 243 -1.02 10.44 -2.37
CA GLY A 243 -0.98 11.59 -3.28
C GLY A 243 0.07 11.48 -4.39
N ALA A 244 0.63 10.29 -4.66
CA ALA A 244 1.59 10.04 -5.72
C ALA A 244 0.88 9.69 -7.04
N SER A 245 0.05 10.61 -7.54
CA SER A 245 -0.86 10.39 -8.68
C SER A 245 -0.17 9.91 -9.96
N ASP A 246 1.03 10.42 -10.27
CA ASP A 246 1.80 9.97 -11.44
C ASP A 246 2.21 8.50 -11.33
N SER A 247 2.62 8.08 -10.13
CA SER A 247 2.95 6.68 -9.86
C SER A 247 1.69 5.82 -9.89
N ALA A 248 0.59 6.28 -9.29
CA ALA A 248 -0.70 5.59 -9.30
C ALA A 248 -1.14 5.30 -10.73
N ARG A 249 -1.09 6.32 -11.60
CA ARG A 249 -1.44 6.20 -13.02
C ARG A 249 -0.47 5.32 -13.80
N SER A 250 0.83 5.41 -13.54
CA SER A 250 1.82 4.54 -14.17
C SER A 250 1.56 3.07 -13.87
N TYR A 251 1.28 2.72 -12.61
CA TYR A 251 0.97 1.35 -12.22
C TYR A 251 -0.40 0.89 -12.74
N PHE A 252 -1.41 1.77 -12.75
CA PHE A 252 -2.71 1.45 -13.35
C PHE A 252 -2.60 1.17 -14.86
N PHE A 253 -1.78 1.95 -15.58
CA PHE A 253 -1.49 1.70 -16.98
C PHE A 253 -0.83 0.33 -17.18
N ARG A 254 0.16 -0.03 -16.36
CA ARG A 254 0.82 -1.35 -16.43
C ARG A 254 -0.16 -2.50 -16.19
N PHE A 255 -1.05 -2.35 -15.21
CA PHE A 255 -2.15 -3.29 -14.97
C PHE A 255 -3.01 -3.45 -16.24
N GLY A 256 -3.45 -2.36 -16.85
CA GLY A 256 -4.25 -2.38 -18.07
C GLY A 256 -3.53 -2.98 -19.29
N THR A 257 -2.23 -2.74 -19.45
CA THR A 257 -1.43 -3.35 -20.55
C THR A 257 -1.21 -4.85 -20.40
N GLY A 258 -1.37 -5.40 -19.19
CA GLY A 258 -1.33 -6.84 -18.93
C GLY A 258 -2.67 -7.56 -19.17
N SER A 259 -3.76 -6.81 -19.34
CA SER A 259 -5.08 -7.34 -19.67
C SER A 259 -5.28 -7.34 -21.20
N PRO A 260 -5.43 -8.52 -21.84
CA PRO A 260 -5.79 -8.55 -23.25
C PRO A 260 -7.22 -8.03 -23.42
N GLY A 261 -7.38 -6.88 -24.08
CA GLY A 261 -8.69 -6.46 -24.59
C GLY A 261 -9.13 -5.05 -24.20
N ARG A 262 -8.54 -4.04 -24.84
CA ARG A 262 -9.24 -3.05 -25.66
C ARG A 262 -8.24 -1.95 -26.02
N ALA A 263 -7.78 -1.94 -27.26
CA ALA A 263 -7.26 -0.70 -27.81
C ALA A 263 -8.43 0.30 -27.75
N ALA A 264 -8.27 1.39 -27.01
CA ALA A 264 -9.25 2.47 -27.07
C ALA A 264 -9.31 2.94 -28.53
N GLU A 265 -10.49 2.88 -29.15
CA GLU A 265 -10.74 3.47 -30.46
C GLU A 265 -10.11 4.88 -30.51
N PRO A 266 -9.48 5.30 -31.62
CA PRO A 266 -8.99 6.66 -31.76
C PRO A 266 -10.18 7.63 -31.80
N THR A 267 -10.65 8.04 -30.64
CA THR A 267 -11.58 9.14 -30.50
C THR A 267 -10.84 10.44 -30.75
N THR A 268 -11.10 11.09 -31.88
CA THR A 268 -10.53 12.42 -32.17
C THR A 268 -11.26 13.49 -31.35
N LEU A 269 -10.81 13.70 -30.11
CA LEU A 269 -11.24 14.85 -29.28
C LEU A 269 -10.54 16.15 -29.70
N THR A 270 -9.41 16.03 -30.40
CA THR A 270 -8.64 17.17 -30.89
C THR A 270 -9.48 18.00 -31.85
N GLY A 271 -9.62 19.28 -31.58
CA GLY A 271 -10.38 20.22 -32.41
C GLY A 271 -11.87 20.34 -32.04
N LEU A 272 -12.41 19.46 -31.21
CA LEU A 272 -13.79 19.61 -30.72
C LEU A 272 -13.89 20.82 -29.77
N PRO A 273 -14.99 21.61 -29.85
CA PRO A 273 -15.29 22.60 -28.83
C PRO A 273 -15.40 21.95 -27.45
N ARG A 274 -14.97 22.68 -26.42
CA ARG A 274 -15.04 22.21 -25.02
C ARG A 274 -15.52 23.32 -24.11
N ARG A 275 -16.20 22.95 -23.02
CA ARG A 275 -16.63 23.88 -21.98
C ARG A 275 -16.26 23.35 -20.60
N PRO A 276 -16.09 24.22 -19.59
CA PRO A 276 -15.92 23.79 -18.21
C PRO A 276 -17.07 22.87 -17.77
N ALA A 277 -16.75 21.69 -17.23
CA ALA A 277 -17.71 20.66 -16.91
C ALA A 277 -18.69 21.06 -15.78
N ALA A 278 -18.23 21.85 -14.81
CA ALA A 278 -19.00 22.19 -13.62
C ALA A 278 -20.35 22.84 -13.95
N GLY A 279 -20.37 23.82 -14.86
CA GLY A 279 -21.60 24.51 -15.25
C GLY A 279 -22.61 23.59 -15.94
N GLU A 280 -22.13 22.72 -16.85
CA GLU A 280 -23.01 21.78 -17.56
C GLU A 280 -23.57 20.70 -16.62
N VAL A 281 -22.74 20.18 -15.72
CA VAL A 281 -23.17 19.21 -14.70
C VAL A 281 -24.24 19.82 -13.80
N LEU A 282 -24.03 21.03 -13.27
CA LEU A 282 -25.01 21.68 -12.40
C LEU A 282 -26.33 21.99 -13.12
N ARG A 283 -26.25 22.42 -14.39
CA ARG A 283 -27.42 22.68 -15.22
C ARG A 283 -28.26 21.41 -15.41
N ARG A 284 -27.65 20.27 -15.72
CA ARG A 284 -28.37 19.00 -15.87
C ARG A 284 -28.86 18.46 -14.52
N ALA A 285 -28.02 18.53 -13.48
CA ALA A 285 -28.34 18.05 -12.15
C ALA A 285 -29.63 18.69 -11.60
N ALA A 286 -29.90 19.96 -11.95
CA ALA A 286 -31.11 20.67 -11.52
C ALA A 286 -32.42 19.94 -11.84
N ALA A 287 -32.48 19.17 -12.93
CA ALA A 287 -33.68 18.42 -13.36
C ALA A 287 -33.77 17.01 -12.77
N HIS A 288 -32.76 16.53 -12.05
CA HIS A 288 -32.66 15.13 -11.61
C HIS A 288 -32.64 15.01 -10.09
N ARG A 289 -33.26 13.94 -9.59
CA ARG A 289 -33.22 13.58 -8.16
C ARG A 289 -31.97 12.79 -7.79
N PHE A 290 -31.48 11.97 -8.72
CA PHE A 290 -30.26 11.19 -8.57
C PHE A 290 -29.22 11.66 -9.58
N VAL A 291 -28.03 12.01 -9.08
CA VAL A 291 -26.87 12.35 -9.92
C VAL A 291 -25.73 11.42 -9.56
N LEU A 292 -25.37 10.54 -10.49
CA LEU A 292 -24.40 9.48 -10.32
C LEU A 292 -23.09 9.87 -11.01
N PHE A 293 -22.02 10.00 -10.24
CA PHE A 293 -20.66 10.12 -10.74
C PHE A 293 -19.96 8.79 -10.59
N ASN A 294 -19.22 8.35 -11.61
CA ASN A 294 -18.26 7.27 -11.41
C ASN A 294 -16.85 7.80 -11.11
N GLU A 295 -16.03 6.95 -10.52
CA GLU A 295 -14.61 7.20 -10.33
C GLU A 295 -13.77 5.96 -10.66
N ALA A 296 -12.55 6.22 -11.13
CA ALA A 296 -11.46 5.27 -10.99
C ALA A 296 -10.84 5.41 -9.60
N HIS A 297 -10.71 4.31 -8.86
CA HIS A 297 -10.24 4.30 -7.46
C HIS A 297 -8.82 4.84 -7.26
N THR A 298 -8.06 4.97 -8.35
CA THR A 298 -6.67 5.46 -8.41
C THR A 298 -6.57 6.92 -8.86
N GLU A 299 -7.67 7.53 -9.32
CA GLU A 299 -7.72 8.87 -9.91
C GLU A 299 -8.44 9.85 -8.96
N THR A 300 -7.67 10.42 -8.04
CA THR A 300 -8.20 11.31 -6.98
C THR A 300 -8.91 12.56 -7.52
N GLN A 301 -8.54 13.01 -8.72
CA GLN A 301 -9.17 14.14 -9.40
C GLN A 301 -10.69 13.99 -9.58
N HIS A 302 -11.21 12.77 -9.71
CA HIS A 302 -12.65 12.52 -9.82
C HIS A 302 -13.39 12.89 -8.53
N ARG A 303 -12.88 12.44 -7.38
CA ARG A 303 -13.44 12.76 -6.06
C ARG A 303 -13.35 14.25 -5.77
N ALA A 304 -12.23 14.85 -6.18
CA ALA A 304 -11.99 16.25 -5.96
C ALA A 304 -12.93 17.13 -6.80
N PHE A 305 -13.20 16.74 -8.05
CA PHE A 305 -14.21 17.41 -8.87
C PHE A 305 -15.60 17.35 -8.23
N VAL A 306 -16.03 16.18 -7.73
CA VAL A 306 -17.30 16.05 -7.01
C VAL A 306 -17.33 16.93 -5.76
N ALA A 307 -16.24 16.96 -4.98
CA ALA A 307 -16.13 17.82 -3.79
C ALA A 307 -16.31 19.31 -4.12
N ALA A 308 -15.74 19.76 -5.25
CA ALA A 308 -15.88 21.13 -5.72
C ALA A 308 -17.33 21.52 -6.06
N LEU A 309 -18.14 20.55 -6.48
CA LEU A 309 -19.54 20.77 -6.86
C LEU A 309 -20.50 20.74 -5.65
N LEU A 310 -20.10 20.15 -4.52
CA LEU A 310 -21.00 19.98 -3.37
C LEU A 310 -21.64 21.28 -2.86
N PRO A 311 -20.95 22.45 -2.79
CA PRO A 311 -21.61 23.69 -2.38
C PRO A 311 -22.75 24.11 -3.30
N ASP A 312 -22.56 23.99 -4.62
CA ASP A 312 -23.57 24.30 -5.63
C ASP A 312 -24.72 23.28 -5.62
N LEU A 313 -24.39 21.99 -5.52
CA LEU A 313 -25.38 20.91 -5.41
C LEU A 313 -26.22 21.06 -4.14
N ARG A 314 -25.59 21.44 -3.01
CA ARG A 314 -26.30 21.71 -1.76
C ARG A 314 -27.30 22.85 -1.93
N ARG A 315 -26.88 23.95 -2.57
CA ARG A 315 -27.76 25.09 -2.91
C ARG A 315 -28.89 24.70 -3.86
N ALA A 316 -28.64 23.76 -4.77
CA ALA A 316 -29.66 23.19 -5.64
C ALA A 316 -30.60 22.21 -4.92
N GLY A 317 -30.45 21.98 -3.61
CA GLY A 317 -31.35 21.16 -2.81
C GLY A 317 -30.94 19.69 -2.69
N PHE A 318 -29.73 19.31 -3.12
CA PHE A 318 -29.19 18.00 -2.78
C PHE A 318 -28.95 17.87 -1.27
N THR A 319 -29.39 16.77 -0.69
CA THR A 319 -29.38 16.55 0.77
C THR A 319 -28.55 15.34 1.18
N HIS A 320 -28.30 14.40 0.27
CA HIS A 320 -27.57 13.17 0.53
C HIS A 320 -26.35 13.04 -0.39
N LEU A 321 -25.25 12.53 0.17
CA LEU A 321 -24.10 12.04 -0.59
C LEU A 321 -23.92 10.55 -0.28
N ALA A 322 -24.21 9.71 -1.26
CA ALA A 322 -24.03 8.27 -1.19
C ALA A 322 -22.68 7.88 -1.79
N VAL A 323 -21.88 7.08 -1.08
CA VAL A 323 -20.50 6.75 -1.49
C VAL A 323 -20.26 5.26 -1.33
N GLU A 324 -19.84 4.60 -2.41
CA GLU A 324 -19.55 3.16 -2.41
C GLU A 324 -18.45 2.79 -1.42
N ALA A 325 -17.42 3.63 -1.34
CA ALA A 325 -16.25 3.42 -0.50
C ALA A 325 -16.52 3.47 1.01
N LEU A 326 -17.72 3.89 1.42
CA LEU A 326 -18.05 4.11 2.82
C LEU A 326 -18.49 2.81 3.49
N ALA A 327 -17.87 2.48 4.61
CA ALA A 327 -18.35 1.44 5.51
C ALA A 327 -19.48 1.97 6.40
N GLU A 328 -20.26 1.07 7.02
CA GLU A 328 -21.21 1.46 8.05
C GLU A 328 -20.46 2.04 9.26
N ASP A 329 -20.62 3.35 9.49
CA ASP A 329 -20.01 4.09 10.58
C ASP A 329 -21.06 5.00 11.20
N SER A 330 -21.77 4.48 12.20
CA SER A 330 -22.89 5.17 12.86
C SER A 330 -22.47 6.46 13.59
N ALA A 331 -21.19 6.60 13.90
CA ALA A 331 -20.65 7.78 14.58
C ALA A 331 -20.13 8.84 13.59
N LEU A 332 -20.06 8.56 12.29
CA LEU A 332 -19.44 9.43 11.28
C LEU A 332 -20.07 10.83 11.25
N GLU A 333 -21.40 10.91 11.16
CA GLU A 333 -22.12 12.19 11.08
C GLU A 333 -21.98 12.99 12.38
N GLN A 334 -22.10 12.33 13.54
CA GLN A 334 -21.95 12.96 14.85
C GLN A 334 -20.52 13.49 15.06
N ARG A 335 -19.52 12.70 14.66
CA ARG A 335 -18.11 13.05 14.76
C ARG A 335 -17.72 14.15 13.78
N GLY A 336 -18.35 14.18 12.60
CA GLY A 336 -18.14 15.20 11.57
C GLY A 336 -16.92 14.99 10.68
N PHE A 337 -16.24 13.84 10.77
CA PHE A 337 -15.07 13.50 9.94
C PHE A 337 -14.79 11.99 9.91
N PRO A 338 -14.17 11.48 8.82
CA PRO A 338 -13.85 10.05 8.68
C PRO A 338 -12.61 9.62 9.49
N THR A 339 -12.58 8.35 9.85
CA THR A 339 -11.41 7.67 10.44
C THR A 339 -10.89 6.61 9.47
N LEU A 340 -9.76 5.99 9.79
CA LEU A 340 -9.23 4.88 8.98
C LEU A 340 -10.17 3.65 8.90
N ALA A 341 -11.18 3.60 9.79
CA ALA A 341 -12.21 2.56 9.82
C ALA A 341 -13.47 2.92 9.01
N SER A 342 -13.63 4.16 8.55
CA SER A 342 -14.82 4.61 7.82
C SER A 342 -14.94 4.02 6.40
N GLY A 343 -13.93 3.25 5.94
CA GLY A 343 -13.95 2.52 4.68
C GLY A 343 -12.57 2.41 4.04
N PHE A 344 -12.37 1.42 3.16
CA PHE A 344 -11.05 1.13 2.58
C PHE A 344 -10.48 2.32 1.78
N TYR A 345 -11.24 2.84 0.80
CA TYR A 345 -10.80 3.98 -0.01
C TYR A 345 -10.92 5.32 0.72
N THR A 346 -11.62 5.39 1.87
CA THR A 346 -11.69 6.60 2.70
C THR A 346 -10.36 6.93 3.38
N ARG A 347 -9.42 5.99 3.42
CA ARG A 347 -8.05 6.20 3.89
C ARG A 347 -7.25 7.14 2.97
N GLU A 348 -7.72 7.38 1.75
CA GLU A 348 -7.14 8.34 0.84
C GLU A 348 -7.62 9.77 1.18
N PRO A 349 -6.71 10.76 1.33
CA PRO A 349 -7.07 12.10 1.83
C PRO A 349 -8.12 12.84 1.00
N THR A 350 -8.13 12.69 -0.32
CA THR A 350 -9.09 13.32 -1.24
C THR A 350 -10.50 12.80 -1.03
N MET A 351 -10.67 11.48 -0.89
CA MET A 351 -11.93 10.86 -0.48
C MET A 351 -12.36 11.35 0.90
N ALA A 352 -11.45 11.35 1.88
CA ALA A 352 -11.78 11.82 3.22
C ALA A 352 -12.21 13.29 3.25
N ASN A 353 -11.56 14.15 2.45
CA ASN A 353 -11.90 15.56 2.35
C ASN A 353 -13.22 15.81 1.61
N LEU A 354 -13.58 14.98 0.63
CA LEU A 354 -14.92 14.97 0.05
C LEU A 354 -15.98 14.74 1.14
N LEU A 355 -15.78 13.73 2.01
CA LEU A 355 -16.70 13.43 3.11
C LEU A 355 -16.76 14.56 4.15
N ARG A 356 -15.62 15.14 4.54
CA ARG A 356 -15.58 16.31 5.44
C ARG A 356 -16.35 17.50 4.85
N THR A 357 -16.16 17.76 3.55
CA THR A 357 -16.84 18.85 2.84
C THR A 357 -18.35 18.62 2.83
N ALA A 358 -18.79 17.39 2.54
CA ALA A 358 -20.20 17.02 2.58
C ALA A 358 -20.81 17.24 3.97
N LEU A 359 -20.16 16.75 5.03
CA LEU A 359 -20.61 16.92 6.42
C LEU A 359 -20.67 18.40 6.82
N ALA A 360 -19.65 19.19 6.46
CA ALA A 360 -19.62 20.63 6.75
C ALA A 360 -20.75 21.41 6.04
N LEU A 361 -21.19 20.94 4.87
CA LEU A 361 -22.33 21.50 4.12
C LEU A 361 -23.69 20.95 4.57
N GLY A 362 -23.71 20.01 5.53
CA GLY A 362 -24.91 19.39 6.06
C GLY A 362 -25.54 18.35 5.13
N PHE A 363 -24.75 17.68 4.30
CA PHE A 363 -25.19 16.45 3.63
C PHE A 363 -25.28 15.30 4.62
N ARG A 364 -26.26 14.42 4.41
CA ARG A 364 -26.29 13.09 5.04
C ARG A 364 -25.45 12.11 4.22
N LEU A 365 -24.62 11.33 4.90
CA LEU A 365 -23.74 10.37 4.24
C LEU A 365 -24.41 9.00 4.17
N VAL A 366 -24.32 8.33 3.02
CA VAL A 366 -24.95 7.03 2.80
C VAL A 366 -23.93 6.01 2.31
N ALA A 367 -23.61 5.04 3.15
CA ALA A 367 -22.95 3.80 2.74
C ALA A 367 -23.99 2.93 2.04
N TYR A 368 -23.80 2.64 0.75
CA TYR A 368 -24.77 1.85 -0.03
C TYR A 368 -24.22 0.54 -0.57
N ASP A 369 -22.91 0.31 -0.44
CA ASP A 369 -22.27 -0.88 -0.98
C ASP A 369 -22.88 -2.18 -0.41
N ALA A 370 -22.82 -3.26 -1.19
CA ALA A 370 -23.34 -4.56 -0.83
C ALA A 370 -22.27 -5.63 -1.11
N GLN A 371 -22.15 -6.60 -0.20
CA GLN A 371 -21.29 -7.77 -0.37
C GLN A 371 -22.19 -8.99 -0.59
N SER A 372 -22.85 -9.04 -1.75
CA SER A 372 -23.84 -10.07 -2.11
C SER A 372 -23.65 -10.58 -3.54
N GLY A 373 -24.27 -11.72 -3.85
CA GLY A 373 -24.27 -12.29 -5.20
C GLY A 373 -25.02 -11.47 -6.25
N ASN A 374 -25.84 -10.49 -5.82
CA ASN A 374 -26.54 -9.55 -6.70
C ASN A 374 -26.21 -8.10 -6.30
N ARG A 375 -24.91 -7.83 -6.12
CA ARG A 375 -24.37 -6.56 -5.61
C ARG A 375 -24.97 -5.32 -6.27
N GLU A 376 -25.08 -5.29 -7.60
CA GLU A 376 -25.62 -4.14 -8.35
C GLU A 376 -27.07 -3.80 -7.95
N ARG A 377 -27.92 -4.83 -7.83
CA ARG A 377 -29.32 -4.65 -7.44
C ARG A 377 -29.44 -4.24 -5.98
N ASP A 378 -28.66 -4.87 -5.11
CA ASP A 378 -28.71 -4.61 -3.66
C ASP A 378 -28.15 -3.22 -3.33
N GLN A 379 -27.13 -2.76 -4.06
CA GLN A 379 -26.65 -1.37 -4.01
C GLN A 379 -27.76 -0.38 -4.38
N ALA A 380 -28.49 -0.63 -5.47
CA ALA A 380 -29.63 0.20 -5.88
C ALA A 380 -30.74 0.20 -4.82
N GLN A 381 -31.07 -0.96 -4.25
CA GLN A 381 -32.06 -1.07 -3.17
C GLN A 381 -31.62 -0.30 -1.92
N ASN A 382 -30.35 -0.41 -1.54
CA ASN A 382 -29.78 0.32 -0.41
C ASN A 382 -29.87 1.82 -0.60
N LEU A 383 -29.60 2.34 -1.81
CA LEU A 383 -29.76 3.76 -2.13
C LEU A 383 -31.20 4.20 -1.84
N LEU A 384 -32.21 3.49 -2.33
CA LEU A 384 -33.62 3.85 -2.11
C LEU A 384 -34.01 3.78 -0.63
N VAL A 385 -33.71 2.67 0.05
CA VAL A 385 -34.09 2.44 1.45
C VAL A 385 -33.44 3.44 2.40
N LYS A 386 -32.22 3.87 2.09
CA LYS A 386 -31.47 4.83 2.93
C LYS A 386 -31.72 6.29 2.56
N THR A 387 -32.38 6.56 1.43
CA THR A 387 -32.66 7.94 0.97
C THR A 387 -34.16 8.18 0.72
N THR A 388 -34.64 7.99 -0.50
CA THR A 388 -35.95 8.43 -0.97
C THR A 388 -37.13 7.72 -0.30
N ALA A 389 -36.93 6.50 0.19
CA ALA A 389 -37.93 5.80 0.99
C ALA A 389 -38.14 6.41 2.39
N ARG A 390 -37.10 7.07 2.94
CA ARG A 390 -37.16 7.76 4.25
C ARG A 390 -37.54 9.23 4.09
N ASP A 391 -37.09 9.85 3.00
CA ASP A 391 -37.36 11.24 2.65
C ASP A 391 -37.76 11.31 1.17
N PRO A 392 -39.07 11.33 0.86
CA PRO A 392 -39.56 11.42 -0.52
C PRO A 392 -39.12 12.67 -1.28
N GLN A 393 -38.54 13.69 -0.62
CA GLN A 393 -37.97 14.88 -1.25
C GLN A 393 -36.44 14.81 -1.39
N ALA A 394 -35.82 13.70 -0.95
CA ALA A 394 -34.38 13.54 -1.04
C ALA A 394 -33.90 13.65 -2.50
N ARG A 395 -32.84 14.45 -2.65
CA ARG A 395 -32.01 14.54 -3.85
C ARG A 395 -30.61 14.05 -3.50
N VAL A 396 -30.11 13.11 -4.26
CA VAL A 396 -28.97 12.26 -3.90
C VAL A 396 -27.86 12.40 -4.92
N VAL A 397 -26.68 12.79 -4.45
CA VAL A 397 -25.43 12.65 -5.20
C VAL A 397 -24.88 11.27 -4.89
N VAL A 398 -24.52 10.49 -5.90
CA VAL A 398 -23.97 9.14 -5.75
C VAL A 398 -22.56 9.12 -6.34
N LEU A 399 -21.58 8.61 -5.61
CA LEU A 399 -20.23 8.36 -6.09
C LEU A 399 -19.95 6.86 -6.09
N ALA A 400 -19.76 6.31 -7.29
CA ALA A 400 -19.57 4.88 -7.53
C ALA A 400 -18.24 4.58 -8.24
N GLY A 401 -17.74 3.36 -8.12
CA GLY A 401 -16.61 2.84 -8.87
C GLY A 401 -17.00 2.48 -10.30
N HIS A 402 -16.27 3.00 -11.28
CA HIS A 402 -16.27 2.54 -12.67
C HIS A 402 -17.68 2.32 -13.26
N GLY A 403 -18.05 1.06 -13.56
CA GLY A 403 -19.20 0.70 -14.38
C GLY A 403 -20.54 0.68 -13.66
N HIS A 404 -20.58 0.86 -12.33
CA HIS A 404 -21.83 0.85 -11.55
C HIS A 404 -22.85 1.87 -12.04
N ILE A 405 -22.41 2.95 -12.69
CA ILE A 405 -23.29 3.99 -13.23
C ILE A 405 -23.81 3.69 -14.64
N SER A 406 -23.44 2.56 -15.26
CA SER A 406 -23.73 2.31 -16.67
C SER A 406 -25.24 2.20 -16.92
N GLU A 407 -25.69 2.85 -18.00
CA GLU A 407 -27.07 2.77 -18.49
C GLU A 407 -27.25 1.76 -19.64
N ALA A 408 -26.33 0.82 -19.80
CA ALA A 408 -26.48 -0.26 -20.76
C ALA A 408 -27.56 -1.25 -20.31
N ASP A 409 -28.46 -1.65 -21.21
CA ASP A 409 -29.48 -2.68 -20.95
C ASP A 409 -28.93 -4.12 -21.10
N ALA A 410 -27.61 -4.27 -21.25
CA ALA A 410 -26.96 -5.56 -21.36
C ALA A 410 -26.76 -6.21 -19.97
N ALA A 411 -27.20 -7.45 -19.82
CA ALA A 411 -26.97 -8.22 -18.59
C ALA A 411 -25.47 -8.60 -18.43
N PRO A 412 -24.92 -8.62 -17.21
CA PRO A 412 -25.55 -8.20 -15.95
C PRO A 412 -25.79 -6.68 -15.90
N LEU A 413 -26.97 -6.27 -15.43
CA LEU A 413 -27.33 -4.86 -15.30
C LEU A 413 -26.49 -4.18 -14.21
N ALA A 414 -26.00 -2.99 -14.50
CA ALA A 414 -25.33 -2.14 -13.51
C ALA A 414 -26.33 -1.53 -12.50
N MET A 415 -25.81 -1.06 -11.38
CA MET A 415 -26.56 -0.44 -10.29
C MET A 415 -27.45 0.71 -10.79
N ALA A 416 -26.98 1.56 -11.70
CA ALA A 416 -27.80 2.64 -12.26
C ALA A 416 -29.05 2.11 -12.97
N ARG A 417 -28.94 1.04 -13.78
CA ARG A 417 -30.12 0.42 -14.41
C ARG A 417 -31.09 -0.14 -13.38
N TRP A 418 -30.58 -0.84 -12.37
CA TRP A 418 -31.43 -1.32 -11.28
C TRP A 418 -32.11 -0.17 -10.54
N LEU A 419 -31.38 0.91 -10.24
CA LEU A 419 -31.91 2.07 -9.56
C LEU A 419 -33.02 2.73 -10.38
N GLN A 420 -32.84 2.91 -11.69
CA GLN A 420 -33.87 3.44 -12.57
C GLN A 420 -35.11 2.53 -12.57
N GLN A 421 -34.94 1.21 -12.72
CA GLN A 421 -36.06 0.26 -12.74
C GLN A 421 -36.83 0.21 -11.42
N LEU A 422 -36.13 0.29 -10.28
CA LEU A 422 -36.73 0.19 -8.95
C LEU A 422 -37.39 1.50 -8.50
N SER A 423 -36.84 2.64 -8.92
CA SER A 423 -37.34 3.97 -8.51
C SER A 423 -38.33 4.59 -9.49
N GLY A 424 -38.25 4.24 -10.77
CA GLY A 424 -38.95 4.93 -11.85
C GLY A 424 -38.40 6.33 -12.14
N GLU A 425 -37.29 6.73 -11.53
CA GLU A 425 -36.68 8.06 -11.68
C GLU A 425 -35.76 8.12 -12.90
N ASP A 426 -35.76 9.28 -13.58
CA ASP A 426 -34.71 9.60 -14.55
C ASP A 426 -33.42 9.95 -13.81
N LEU A 427 -32.32 9.31 -14.20
CA LEU A 427 -31.02 9.44 -13.53
C LEU A 427 -30.13 10.33 -14.38
N LEU A 428 -29.28 11.15 -13.74
CA LEU A 428 -28.17 11.78 -14.45
C LEU A 428 -26.89 10.98 -14.19
N THR A 429 -26.34 10.32 -15.20
CA THR A 429 -25.09 9.55 -15.10
C THR A 429 -23.91 10.28 -15.73
N ILE A 430 -22.82 10.42 -14.97
CA ILE A 430 -21.66 11.24 -15.32
C ILE A 430 -20.39 10.39 -15.23
N ASN A 431 -19.83 10.09 -16.40
CA ASN A 431 -18.66 9.26 -16.58
C ASN A 431 -17.39 10.10 -16.58
N GLN A 432 -16.52 9.86 -15.60
CA GLN A 432 -15.19 10.45 -15.45
C GLN A 432 -14.07 9.48 -15.90
N THR A 433 -14.39 8.20 -16.09
CA THR A 433 -13.38 7.14 -16.33
C THR A 433 -13.05 6.90 -17.80
N GLU A 434 -14.01 7.04 -18.73
CA GLU A 434 -13.85 6.70 -20.15
C GLU A 434 -12.71 7.50 -20.80
N LEU A 435 -12.60 8.79 -20.46
CA LEU A 435 -11.58 9.70 -21.00
C LEU A 435 -10.35 9.82 -20.10
N SER A 436 -10.34 9.18 -18.94
CA SER A 436 -9.29 9.35 -17.91
C SER A 436 -7.89 9.04 -18.41
N GLN A 437 -7.74 8.07 -19.31
CA GLN A 437 -6.44 7.66 -19.87
C GLN A 437 -5.96 8.53 -21.03
N ARG A 438 -6.81 9.41 -21.58
CA ARG A 438 -6.44 10.28 -22.70
C ARG A 438 -5.48 11.37 -22.27
N ARG A 439 -4.59 11.76 -23.18
CA ARG A 439 -3.65 12.87 -23.01
C ARG A 439 -3.90 13.90 -24.10
N LEU A 440 -4.36 15.07 -23.67
CA LEU A 440 -4.59 16.22 -24.53
C LEU A 440 -3.74 17.38 -24.02
N PHE A 441 -3.23 18.19 -24.94
CA PHE A 441 -2.47 19.39 -24.60
C PHE A 441 -3.45 20.57 -24.47
N ILE A 442 -4.22 20.57 -23.39
CA ILE A 442 -5.18 21.64 -23.06
C ILE A 442 -4.90 22.19 -21.65
N PRO A 443 -5.42 23.39 -21.29
CA PRO A 443 -5.25 23.91 -19.95
C PRO A 443 -5.84 22.98 -18.86
N PRO A 444 -5.28 22.93 -17.65
CA PRO A 444 -5.82 22.16 -16.53
C PRO A 444 -7.29 22.46 -16.24
N GLY A 445 -8.04 21.44 -15.82
CA GLY A 445 -9.47 21.57 -15.51
C GLY A 445 -10.29 20.33 -15.88
N ALA A 446 -11.59 20.39 -15.60
CA ALA A 446 -12.55 19.37 -16.01
C ALA A 446 -13.43 19.92 -17.15
N TYR A 447 -13.59 19.13 -18.23
CA TYR A 447 -14.23 19.57 -19.46
C TYR A 447 -15.29 18.58 -19.95
N VAL A 448 -16.33 19.14 -20.56
CA VAL A 448 -17.25 18.42 -21.46
C VAL A 448 -16.91 18.85 -22.88
N PHE A 449 -16.66 17.87 -23.76
CA PHE A 449 -16.51 18.11 -25.19
C PHE A 449 -17.87 18.25 -25.85
N GLN A 450 -17.93 18.95 -26.97
CA GLN A 450 -19.15 19.17 -27.73
C GLN A 450 -18.99 18.72 -29.18
N GLU A 451 -20.09 18.30 -29.77
CA GLU A 451 -20.22 18.15 -31.22
C GLU A 451 -20.42 19.51 -31.89
N GLU A 452 -20.32 19.55 -33.22
CA GLU A 452 -20.58 20.77 -34.01
C GLU A 452 -22.01 21.30 -33.82
N SER A 453 -22.97 20.41 -33.54
CA SER A 453 -24.35 20.74 -33.20
C SER A 453 -24.49 21.52 -31.88
N GLY A 454 -23.45 21.57 -31.06
CA GLY A 454 -23.45 22.13 -29.71
C GLY A 454 -23.91 21.13 -28.62
N ALA A 455 -24.36 19.93 -29.00
CA ALA A 455 -24.65 18.85 -28.07
C ALA A 455 -23.38 18.39 -27.33
N ALA A 456 -23.54 17.79 -26.15
CA ALA A 456 -22.42 17.15 -25.46
C ALA A 456 -21.95 15.94 -26.29
N TRP A 457 -20.63 15.86 -26.48
CA TRP A 457 -20.01 14.78 -27.23
C TRP A 457 -20.22 13.43 -26.53
N GLN A 458 -20.48 12.41 -27.33
CA GLN A 458 -20.69 11.04 -26.89
C GLN A 458 -19.68 10.09 -27.58
N PRO A 459 -19.10 9.12 -26.86
CA PRO A 459 -18.35 8.04 -27.51
C PRO A 459 -19.27 7.21 -28.41
N ALA A 460 -18.78 6.83 -29.59
CA ALA A 460 -19.54 5.97 -30.50
C ALA A 460 -19.82 4.58 -29.92
N GLN A 461 -18.90 4.06 -29.10
CA GLN A 461 -19.00 2.76 -28.44
C GLN A 461 -18.52 2.87 -26.98
N PRO A 462 -19.34 3.43 -26.07
CA PRO A 462 -18.95 3.58 -24.68
C PRO A 462 -18.71 2.22 -24.01
N SER A 463 -17.66 2.14 -23.19
CA SER A 463 -17.50 1.00 -22.28
C SER A 463 -18.51 1.05 -21.13
N ILE A 464 -18.85 2.27 -20.70
CA ILE A 464 -19.83 2.57 -19.66
C ILE A 464 -20.76 3.63 -20.25
N LYS A 465 -22.00 3.25 -20.57
CA LYS A 465 -22.99 4.14 -21.18
C LYS A 465 -23.48 5.15 -20.14
N SER A 466 -23.41 6.45 -20.43
CA SER A 466 -23.80 7.52 -19.50
C SER A 466 -24.27 8.77 -20.25
N ASP A 467 -24.92 9.72 -19.56
CA ASP A 467 -25.40 10.97 -20.16
C ASP A 467 -24.30 11.96 -20.50
N LEU A 468 -23.23 11.99 -19.68
CA LEU A 468 -22.12 12.92 -19.81
C LEU A 468 -20.77 12.20 -19.65
N TYR A 469 -19.79 12.63 -20.43
CA TYR A 469 -18.41 12.16 -20.39
C TYR A 469 -17.48 13.33 -20.08
N LEU A 470 -16.80 13.26 -18.95
CA LEU A 470 -15.88 14.29 -18.49
C LEU A 470 -14.44 13.93 -18.82
N TYR A 471 -13.68 14.94 -19.23
CA TYR A 471 -12.23 14.87 -19.34
C TYR A 471 -11.58 15.69 -18.24
N HIS A 472 -10.69 15.09 -17.48
CA HIS A 472 -9.90 15.76 -16.46
C HIS A 472 -8.46 15.95 -16.95
N GLN A 473 -8.05 17.20 -17.08
CA GLN A 473 -6.68 17.59 -17.32
C GLN A 473 -6.03 18.00 -15.99
N ALA A 474 -5.00 17.26 -15.58
CA ALA A 474 -4.21 17.58 -14.41
C ALA A 474 -3.28 18.79 -14.66
N GLU A 475 -2.88 19.48 -13.59
CA GLU A 475 -1.79 20.46 -13.63
C GLU A 475 -0.44 19.73 -13.83
N GLU A 476 0.35 20.13 -14.83
CA GLU A 476 1.68 19.55 -15.09
C GLU A 476 2.78 20.22 -14.23
N GLY A 477 3.74 19.43 -13.71
CA GLY A 477 5.00 19.94 -13.13
C GLY A 477 5.47 19.23 -11.84
N PRO A 478 6.76 19.33 -11.45
CA PRO A 478 7.32 18.68 -10.24
C PRO A 478 6.84 19.29 -8.91
N GLN A 479 6.10 20.40 -8.97
CA GLN A 479 5.35 20.98 -7.85
C GLN A 479 3.85 20.69 -7.95
N SER A 480 3.42 19.70 -8.75
CA SER A 480 2.04 19.21 -8.81
C SER A 480 1.62 18.45 -7.55
N ALA A 481 1.85 19.06 -6.38
CA ALA A 481 0.76 19.12 -5.43
C ALA A 481 -0.37 19.87 -6.13
N ALA A 482 -1.03 19.21 -7.10
CA ALA A 482 -2.09 19.76 -7.91
C ALA A 482 -3.06 20.37 -6.93
N LYS A 483 -3.40 21.64 -7.11
CA LYS A 483 -4.37 22.30 -6.24
C LYS A 483 -5.57 21.38 -6.10
N PRO A 484 -5.79 20.73 -4.95
CA PRO A 484 -6.90 19.86 -4.81
C PRO A 484 -8.13 20.78 -4.84
N PRO A 485 -9.12 20.53 -5.70
CA PRO A 485 -10.26 21.41 -5.89
C PRO A 485 -11.26 21.36 -4.72
N TYR A 486 -10.80 21.29 -3.46
CA TYR A 486 -11.68 21.50 -2.31
C TYR A 486 -11.84 23.00 -2.02
N PRO A 487 -13.05 23.49 -1.73
CA PRO A 487 -13.31 24.91 -1.49
C PRO A 487 -12.42 25.50 -0.39
N GLY A 488 -11.84 26.68 -0.65
CA GLY A 488 -11.09 27.45 0.34
C GLY A 488 -9.67 26.96 0.66
N ALA A 489 -9.17 25.90 0.00
CA ALA A 489 -7.81 25.44 0.19
C ALA A 489 -6.77 26.44 -0.35
N ARG A 490 -5.72 26.69 0.44
CA ARG A 490 -4.61 27.59 0.12
C ARG A 490 -3.28 26.83 0.18
N PRO A 491 -2.26 27.22 -0.62
CA PRO A 491 -0.96 26.57 -0.58
C PRO A 491 -0.22 26.97 0.69
N VAL A 492 0.28 25.97 1.43
CA VAL A 492 1.05 26.08 2.66
C VAL A 492 2.39 25.42 2.42
N ARG A 493 3.47 26.21 2.54
CA ARG A 493 4.84 25.70 2.46
C ARG A 493 5.27 25.20 3.84
N LEU A 494 5.61 23.93 3.93
CA LEU A 494 6.11 23.35 5.17
C LEU A 494 7.63 23.38 5.18
N SER A 495 8.24 23.90 6.24
CA SER A 495 9.70 23.84 6.42
C SER A 495 10.05 22.59 7.22
N VAL A 496 10.43 21.52 6.53
CA VAL A 496 10.88 20.28 7.18
C VAL A 496 12.39 20.42 7.46
N PRO A 497 12.85 20.27 8.71
CA PRO A 497 14.28 20.35 9.02
C PRO A 497 15.07 19.25 8.29
N ALA A 498 16.17 19.62 7.64
CA ALA A 498 16.96 18.70 6.82
C ALA A 498 17.58 17.54 7.63
N ASP A 499 17.91 17.80 8.89
CA ASP A 499 18.41 16.83 9.87
C ASP A 499 17.35 15.80 10.29
N SER A 500 16.07 16.09 10.05
CA SER A 500 14.96 15.14 10.27
C SER A 500 14.80 14.13 9.14
N LEU A 501 15.45 14.32 7.98
CA LEU A 501 15.38 13.39 6.85
C LEU A 501 16.55 12.41 6.89
N LEU A 502 16.24 11.15 7.16
CA LEU A 502 17.24 10.10 7.25
C LEU A 502 17.72 9.70 5.84
N PRO A 503 19.03 9.65 5.56
CA PRO A 503 19.53 9.21 4.26
C PRO A 503 19.03 7.81 3.91
N ASN A 504 18.65 7.61 2.65
CA ASN A 504 18.19 6.33 2.08
C ASN A 504 16.86 5.77 2.62
N LEU A 505 16.13 6.51 3.46
CA LEU A 505 14.78 6.14 3.86
C LEU A 505 13.73 6.98 3.12
N ALA A 506 12.61 6.33 2.79
CA ALA A 506 11.43 7.04 2.30
C ALA A 506 10.76 7.78 3.46
N HIS A 507 10.35 9.02 3.21
CA HIS A 507 9.64 9.84 4.19
C HIS A 507 8.30 10.30 3.61
N VAL A 508 7.37 10.55 4.51
CA VAL A 508 6.07 11.11 4.18
C VAL A 508 5.69 12.14 5.22
N VAL A 509 5.09 13.24 4.79
CA VAL A 509 4.46 14.18 5.69
C VAL A 509 2.96 13.89 5.72
N HIS A 510 2.43 13.69 6.91
CA HIS A 510 1.00 13.67 7.18
C HIS A 510 0.60 15.02 7.78
N VAL A 511 -0.51 15.59 7.29
CA VAL A 511 -1.15 16.75 7.92
C VAL A 511 -2.53 16.37 8.37
N TYR A 512 -2.79 16.52 9.66
CA TYR A 512 -4.07 16.25 10.28
C TYR A 512 -4.72 17.55 10.73
N ALA A 513 -6.06 17.62 10.67
CA ALA A 513 -6.79 18.66 11.39
C ALA A 513 -6.58 18.47 12.90
N ALA A 514 -6.12 19.51 13.60
CA ALA A 514 -5.73 19.40 15.00
C ALA A 514 -6.89 18.93 15.91
N ARG A 515 -8.12 19.40 15.60
CA ARG A 515 -9.34 18.99 16.29
C ARG A 515 -9.62 17.48 16.18
N GLU A 516 -9.29 16.86 15.06
CA GLU A 516 -9.58 15.45 14.80
C GLU A 516 -8.62 14.55 15.58
N LEU A 517 -7.32 14.88 15.59
CA LEU A 517 -6.31 14.17 16.37
C LEU A 517 -6.58 14.16 17.88
N THR A 518 -7.24 15.21 18.40
CA THR A 518 -7.60 15.26 19.83
C THR A 518 -8.82 14.40 20.18
N GLN A 519 -9.64 14.03 19.19
CA GLN A 519 -10.90 13.33 19.43
C GLN A 519 -10.80 11.82 19.20
N VAL A 520 -9.98 11.39 18.25
CA VAL A 520 -9.82 9.97 17.92
C VAL A 520 -8.35 9.64 17.66
N PRO A 521 -7.91 8.40 17.91
CA PRO A 521 -6.51 8.00 17.74
C PRO A 521 -6.09 7.85 16.27
N ASN A 522 -7.03 7.68 15.34
CA ASN A 522 -6.78 7.32 13.95
C ASN A 522 -7.64 8.12 12.94
N PRO A 523 -7.62 9.47 12.97
CA PRO A 523 -8.26 10.26 11.94
C PRO A 523 -7.51 10.06 10.60
N VAL A 524 -8.23 10.14 9.48
CA VAL A 524 -7.56 10.18 8.17
C VAL A 524 -6.81 11.51 8.04
N PRO A 525 -5.56 11.57 7.57
CA PRO A 525 -4.91 12.85 7.28
C PRO A 525 -5.73 13.70 6.28
N VAL A 526 -5.67 15.03 6.43
CA VAL A 526 -6.21 16.00 5.46
C VAL A 526 -5.32 16.07 4.22
N SER A 527 -4.01 15.86 4.39
CA SER A 527 -3.04 15.79 3.31
C SER A 527 -1.93 14.80 3.63
N ILE A 528 -1.45 14.10 2.60
CA ILE A 528 -0.31 13.19 2.68
C ILE A 528 0.58 13.51 1.48
N GLN A 529 1.88 13.67 1.72
CA GLN A 529 2.84 13.95 0.66
C GLN A 529 4.18 13.25 0.93
N PRO A 530 4.68 12.41 0.00
CA PRO A 530 6.01 11.86 0.07
C PRO A 530 7.04 12.99 0.01
N VAL A 531 8.08 12.87 0.84
CA VAL A 531 9.19 13.83 0.88
C VAL A 531 10.47 13.11 0.51
N SER A 532 11.20 13.70 -0.44
CA SER A 532 12.54 13.25 -0.83
C SER A 532 13.58 14.20 -0.23
N PRO A 533 14.80 13.72 0.11
CA PRO A 533 15.87 14.57 0.65
C PRO A 533 16.20 15.84 -0.18
N GLY A 534 15.89 15.86 -1.47
CA GLY A 534 16.05 17.03 -2.36
C GLY A 534 14.87 18.02 -2.38
N ALA A 535 13.78 17.76 -1.65
CA ALA A 535 12.54 18.55 -1.68
C ALA A 535 12.11 18.95 -0.25
N LEU A 536 12.96 19.70 0.44
CA LEU A 536 12.81 20.08 1.87
C LEU A 536 11.60 20.98 2.19
N GLN A 537 10.93 21.51 1.17
CA GLN A 537 9.79 22.42 1.33
C GLN A 537 8.56 21.92 0.55
N PRO A 538 7.90 20.84 1.00
CA PRO A 538 6.67 20.38 0.38
C PRO A 538 5.58 21.47 0.47
N VAL A 539 4.83 21.63 -0.62
CA VAL A 539 3.67 22.53 -0.69
C VAL A 539 2.41 21.69 -0.56
N MET A 540 1.58 22.03 0.42
CA MET A 540 0.32 21.34 0.68
C MET A 540 -0.83 22.32 0.57
N TRP A 541 -1.97 21.84 0.12
CA TRP A 541 -3.16 22.67 0.01
C TRP A 541 -4.10 22.36 1.16
N LEU A 542 -4.26 23.33 2.05
CA LEU A 542 -5.02 23.17 3.28
C LEU A 542 -6.12 24.25 3.35
N PRO A 543 -7.35 23.90 3.75
CA PRO A 543 -8.37 24.90 4.03
C PRO A 543 -8.01 25.73 5.27
N HIS A 544 -8.81 26.77 5.56
CA HIS A 544 -8.68 27.52 6.80
C HIS A 544 -8.83 26.60 8.02
N GLY A 545 -7.91 26.69 8.97
CA GLY A 545 -7.96 25.87 10.17
C GLY A 545 -6.64 25.73 10.92
N ARG A 546 -6.66 24.87 11.93
CA ARG A 546 -5.50 24.48 12.74
C ARG A 546 -5.13 23.04 12.43
N TYR A 547 -3.85 22.78 12.22
CA TYR A 547 -3.35 21.48 11.79
C TYR A 547 -2.13 21.02 12.60
N ARG A 548 -1.86 19.72 12.53
CA ARG A 548 -0.64 19.06 12.98
C ARG A 548 0.04 18.44 11.77
N ALA A 549 1.23 18.90 11.42
CA ALA A 549 2.09 18.23 10.48
C ALA A 549 3.01 17.25 11.21
N GLN A 550 3.22 16.07 10.64
CA GLN A 550 4.14 15.05 11.13
C GLN A 550 4.93 14.48 9.97
N LEU A 551 6.25 14.57 10.05
CA LEU A 551 7.16 13.82 9.19
C LEU A 551 7.30 12.40 9.75
N ARG A 552 7.08 11.41 8.91
CA ARG A 552 7.19 9.99 9.27
C ARG A 552 8.16 9.26 8.36
N ASP A 553 8.88 8.31 8.93
CA ASP A 553 9.70 7.36 8.20
C ASP A 553 8.86 6.22 7.61
N GLN A 554 9.52 5.30 6.90
CA GLN A 554 8.89 4.17 6.24
C GLN A 554 8.21 3.16 7.18
N ILE A 555 8.64 3.08 8.45
CA ILE A 555 8.05 2.18 9.45
C ILE A 555 7.04 2.90 10.36
N GLY A 556 6.87 4.21 10.18
CA GLY A 556 5.80 5.01 10.77
C GLY A 556 6.23 5.84 11.97
N HIS A 557 7.52 5.87 12.32
CA HIS A 557 8.01 6.71 13.41
C HIS A 557 7.88 8.19 13.05
N VAL A 558 7.45 8.99 14.02
CA VAL A 558 7.41 10.45 13.88
C VAL A 558 8.81 10.99 14.11
N LEU A 559 9.44 11.50 13.06
CA LEU A 559 10.78 12.10 13.12
C LEU A 559 10.71 13.59 13.46
N TRP A 560 9.63 14.25 13.05
CA TRP A 560 9.41 15.68 13.28
C TRP A 560 7.92 16.00 13.29
N GLN A 561 7.52 17.05 14.01
CA GLN A 561 6.16 17.55 14.01
C GLN A 561 6.09 19.06 14.18
N ALA A 562 5.03 19.68 13.66
CA ALA A 562 4.76 21.10 13.83
C ALA A 562 3.26 21.43 13.82
N ASP A 563 2.93 22.55 14.45
CA ASP A 563 1.59 23.12 14.49
C ASP A 563 1.46 24.12 13.37
N LEU A 564 0.40 24.00 12.58
CA LEU A 564 0.14 24.92 11.48
C LEU A 564 -1.18 25.64 11.71
N ARG A 565 -1.21 26.90 11.28
CA ARG A 565 -2.43 27.69 11.18
C ARG A 565 -2.55 28.23 9.77
N VAL A 566 -3.72 28.05 9.18
CA VAL A 566 -4.05 28.55 7.85
C VAL A 566 -5.19 29.54 8.04
N ASP A 567 -4.90 30.81 7.75
CA ASP A 567 -5.84 31.93 7.85
C ASP A 567 -6.56 32.20 6.51
#